data_AF-A0A944PN60-F1
#
_entry.id   AF-A0A944PN60-F1
#
_cell.length_a   1.000
_cell.length_b   1.000
_cell.length_c   1.000
_cell.angle_alpha   90.00
_cell.angle_beta   90.00
_cell.angle_gamma   90.00
#
_symmetry.space_group_name_H-M   'P 1'
#
loop_
_entity.id
_entity.type
_entity.pdbx_description
1 polymer ?
#
loop_
_entity_poly.entity_id
_entity_poly.type
_entity_poly.pdbx_seq_one_letter_code
_entity_poly.pdbx_strand_id
1 'polypeptide(L)'
;MRNEIDAAATTAGFTARQPADDVPPGLKSCTVRWQADGAKSTDSRKSYDATVATLVKGGWKERGRTDEKQSVTMAMDKGGWNILAWHHPQGRADGTDWISFIANDTGPACEKPFQEDLADKTTNKQ
;
A
#
# COMPACT_ATOMS: atom_id res chain seq x y z
N MET A 1 11.28 9.62 0.22
CA MET A 1 10.66 8.29 0.10
C MET A 1 9.30 8.35 -0.56
N ARG A 2 8.33 9.12 -0.05
CA ARG A 2 7.02 9.32 -0.71
C ARG A 2 7.08 9.51 -2.23
N ASN A 3 7.90 10.46 -2.71
CA ASN A 3 8.05 10.75 -4.15
C ASN A 3 8.55 9.55 -4.98
N GLU A 4 9.35 8.64 -4.40
CA GLU A 4 9.83 7.44 -5.10
C GLU A 4 8.69 6.43 -5.29
N ILE A 5 7.85 6.28 -4.26
CA ILE A 5 6.67 5.42 -4.30
C ILE A 5 5.65 5.98 -5.29
N ASP A 6 5.42 7.30 -5.24
CA ASP A 6 4.58 8.02 -6.20
C ASP A 6 5.07 7.78 -7.62
N ALA A 7 6.36 7.98 -7.91
CA ALA A 7 6.91 7.77 -9.24
C ALA A 7 6.73 6.32 -9.72
N ALA A 8 7.09 5.33 -8.89
CA ALA A 8 6.95 3.91 -9.22
C ALA A 8 5.49 3.53 -9.52
N ALA A 9 4.56 3.97 -8.66
CA ALA A 9 3.14 3.69 -8.82
C ALA A 9 2.56 4.40 -10.05
N THR A 10 2.87 5.68 -10.26
CA THR A 10 2.32 6.44 -11.38
C THR A 10 2.84 5.92 -12.73
N THR A 11 4.11 5.52 -12.82
CA THR A 11 4.68 4.89 -14.02
C THR A 11 3.97 3.58 -14.37
N ALA A 12 3.54 2.81 -13.37
CA ALA A 12 2.79 1.57 -13.58
C ALA A 12 1.27 1.79 -13.78
N GLY A 13 0.83 3.04 -13.90
CA GLY A 13 -0.55 3.40 -14.19
C GLY A 13 -1.47 3.51 -12.97
N PHE A 14 -0.91 3.54 -11.76
CA PHE A 14 -1.66 3.73 -10.53
C PHE A 14 -1.84 5.23 -10.22
N THR A 15 -3.00 5.58 -9.68
CA THR A 15 -3.28 6.96 -9.27
C THR A 15 -3.27 7.05 -7.76
N ALA A 16 -2.60 8.08 -7.22
CA ALA A 16 -2.64 8.38 -5.79
C ALA A 16 -4.09 8.71 -5.38
N ARG A 17 -4.55 8.09 -4.30
CA ARG A 17 -5.86 8.33 -3.71
C ARG A 17 -5.69 8.86 -2.30
N GLN A 18 -6.71 9.59 -1.86
CA GLN A 18 -6.83 9.89 -0.43
C GLN A 18 -6.81 8.57 0.36
N PRO A 19 -6.25 8.57 1.58
CA PRO A 19 -6.42 7.46 2.50
C PRO A 19 -7.90 7.11 2.57
N ALA A 20 -8.20 5.81 2.66
CA ALA A 20 -9.59 5.38 2.78
C ALA A 20 -10.22 5.98 4.06
N ASP A 21 -11.54 6.13 4.06
CA ASP A 21 -12.24 6.85 5.14
C ASP A 21 -12.13 6.15 6.50
N ASP A 22 -11.79 4.86 6.50
CA ASP A 22 -11.48 4.04 7.67
C ASP A 22 -10.07 4.28 8.24
N VAL A 23 -9.22 5.05 7.57
CA VAL A 23 -7.95 5.52 8.12
C VAL A 23 -8.22 6.64 9.14
N PRO A 24 -7.79 6.48 10.41
CA PRO A 24 -7.97 7.48 11.45
C PRO A 24 -7.48 8.86 11.01
N PRO A 25 -8.17 9.97 11.37
CA PRO A 25 -7.79 11.32 10.94
C PRO A 25 -6.34 11.69 11.24
N GLY A 26 -5.82 11.27 12.41
CA GLY A 26 -4.42 11.50 12.80
C GLY A 26 -3.38 10.74 11.97
N LEU A 27 -3.82 9.71 11.22
CA LEU A 27 -2.96 8.90 10.34
C LEU A 27 -3.09 9.27 8.86
N LYS A 28 -4.09 10.08 8.47
CA LYS A 28 -4.30 10.43 7.05
C LYS A 28 -3.11 11.14 6.41
N SER A 29 -2.35 11.94 7.17
CA SER A 29 -1.13 12.58 6.68
C SER A 29 0.08 11.63 6.62
N CYS A 30 0.02 10.51 7.34
CA CYS A 30 1.06 9.50 7.44
C CYS A 30 0.85 8.34 6.47
N THR A 31 -0.34 8.21 5.90
CA THR A 31 -0.71 7.15 4.97
C THR A 31 -0.92 7.70 3.57
N VAL A 32 -0.43 6.99 2.57
CA VAL A 32 -0.71 7.28 1.16
C VAL A 32 -1.11 5.98 0.48
N ARG A 33 -2.12 6.06 -0.37
CA ARG A 33 -2.62 4.91 -1.12
C ARG A 33 -2.54 5.17 -2.61
N TRP A 34 -2.11 4.17 -3.36
CA TRP A 34 -2.21 4.14 -4.82
C TRP A 34 -3.07 2.96 -5.23
N GLN A 35 -3.95 3.18 -6.20
CA GLN A 35 -4.86 2.15 -6.69
C GLN A 35 -4.95 2.20 -8.20
N ALA A 36 -5.14 1.05 -8.84
CA ALA A 36 -5.35 1.00 -10.27
C ALA A 36 -6.71 1.63 -10.59
N ASP A 37 -6.73 2.52 -11.58
CA ASP A 37 -7.96 2.91 -12.23
C ASP A 37 -8.42 1.71 -13.06
N GLY A 38 -9.60 1.17 -12.76
CA GLY A 38 -10.08 -0.14 -13.24
C GLY A 38 -10.09 -0.31 -14.77
N ALA A 39 -9.96 0.78 -15.54
CA ALA A 39 -9.89 0.79 -17.00
C ALA A 39 -8.47 0.85 -17.58
N LYS A 40 -7.43 1.15 -16.79
CA LYS A 40 -6.06 1.41 -17.30
C LYS A 40 -5.09 0.25 -17.16
N SER A 41 -5.46 -0.79 -16.41
CA SER A 41 -4.59 -1.94 -16.17
C SER A 41 -5.03 -3.13 -17.03
N THR A 42 -4.57 -3.19 -18.28
CA THR A 42 -4.83 -4.32 -19.19
C THR A 42 -4.21 -5.64 -18.71
N ASP A 43 -3.18 -5.57 -17.87
CA ASP A 43 -2.60 -6.70 -17.13
C ASP A 43 -2.23 -6.26 -15.71
N SER A 44 -3.16 -6.48 -14.77
CA SER A 44 -3.04 -6.12 -13.35
C SER A 44 -1.81 -6.72 -12.69
N ARG A 45 -1.50 -7.98 -13.02
CA ARG A 45 -0.41 -8.69 -12.40
C ARG A 45 0.92 -8.13 -12.86
N LYS A 46 1.05 -7.86 -14.15
CA LYS A 46 2.25 -7.23 -14.71
C LYS A 46 2.50 -5.84 -14.13
N SER A 47 1.47 -5.00 -13.99
CA SER A 47 1.61 -3.69 -13.34
C SER A 47 2.03 -3.80 -11.88
N TYR A 48 1.49 -4.78 -11.14
CA TYR A 48 1.91 -5.05 -9.77
C TYR A 48 3.39 -5.45 -9.70
N ASP A 49 3.81 -6.46 -10.47
CA ASP A 49 5.17 -6.99 -10.46
C ASP A 49 6.19 -5.91 -10.89
N ALA A 50 5.83 -5.05 -11.85
CA ALA A 50 6.66 -3.93 -12.30
C ALA A 50 6.88 -2.87 -11.21
N THR A 51 5.83 -2.50 -10.47
CA THR A 51 5.95 -1.57 -9.32
C THR A 51 6.82 -2.16 -8.23
N VAL A 52 6.59 -3.42 -7.85
CA VAL A 52 7.39 -4.13 -6.85
C VAL A 52 8.85 -4.17 -7.27
N ALA A 53 9.15 -4.54 -8.51
CA ALA A 53 10.53 -4.56 -9.02
C ALA A 53 11.19 -3.17 -9.00
N THR A 54 10.43 -2.11 -9.28
CA THR A 54 10.92 -0.72 -9.19
C THR A 54 11.24 -0.33 -7.76
N LEU A 55 10.38 -0.69 -6.80
CA LEU A 55 10.62 -0.46 -5.38
C LEU A 55 11.86 -1.24 -4.90
N VAL A 56 12.01 -2.51 -5.25
CA VAL A 56 13.21 -3.30 -4.91
C VAL A 56 14.48 -2.65 -5.47
N LYS A 57 14.47 -2.21 -6.73
CA LYS A 57 15.59 -1.47 -7.34
C LYS A 57 15.87 -0.15 -6.61
N GLY A 58 14.83 0.49 -6.09
CA GLY A 58 14.93 1.67 -5.22
C GLY A 58 15.46 1.36 -3.81
N GLY A 59 15.79 0.12 -3.48
CA GLY A 59 16.34 -0.28 -2.18
C GLY A 59 15.29 -0.59 -1.11
N TRP A 60 14.02 -0.77 -1.50
CA TRP A 60 13.00 -1.30 -0.60
C TRP A 60 13.26 -2.78 -0.32
N LYS A 61 13.19 -3.17 0.95
CA LYS A 61 13.45 -4.54 1.39
C LYS A 61 12.14 -5.26 1.64
N GLU A 62 12.04 -6.50 1.17
CA GLU A 62 10.90 -7.35 1.49
C GLU A 62 10.96 -7.76 2.97
N ARG A 63 9.82 -7.65 3.65
CA ARG A 63 9.62 -8.07 5.05
C ARG A 63 8.80 -9.32 5.19
N GLY A 64 7.89 -9.53 4.25
CA GLY A 64 7.01 -10.68 4.23
C GLY A 64 6.21 -10.69 2.95
N ARG A 65 5.90 -11.89 2.49
CA ARG A 65 5.11 -12.13 1.30
C ARG A 65 4.20 -13.32 1.54
N THR A 66 2.95 -13.17 1.12
CA THR A 66 1.94 -14.21 1.16
C THR A 66 1.35 -14.34 -0.23
N ASP A 67 1.50 -15.50 -0.84
CA ASP A 67 0.85 -15.86 -2.09
C ASP A 67 -0.27 -16.86 -1.78
N GLU A 68 -1.52 -16.49 -2.07
CA GLU A 68 -2.68 -17.36 -1.90
C GLU A 68 -3.44 -17.49 -3.22
N LYS A 69 -3.40 -18.69 -3.80
CA LYS A 69 -3.95 -18.98 -5.13
C LYS A 69 -3.33 -18.06 -6.20
N GLN A 70 -4.05 -17.01 -6.56
CA GLN A 70 -3.63 -15.99 -7.53
C GLN A 70 -3.48 -14.60 -6.88
N SER A 71 -3.79 -14.48 -5.59
CA SER A 71 -3.61 -13.26 -4.81
C SER A 71 -2.19 -13.17 -4.26
N VAL A 72 -1.64 -11.96 -4.20
CA VAL A 72 -0.33 -11.69 -3.63
C VAL A 72 -0.43 -10.51 -2.68
N THR A 73 0.08 -10.70 -1.47
CA THR A 73 0.33 -9.63 -0.51
C THR A 73 1.82 -9.56 -0.24
N MET A 74 2.39 -8.37 -0.28
CA MET A 74 3.81 -8.15 0.02
C MET A 74 3.97 -6.94 0.93
N ALA A 75 4.76 -7.11 1.98
CA ALA A 75 5.19 -6.05 2.88
C ALA A 75 6.64 -5.68 2.58
N MET A 76 6.92 -4.39 2.49
CA MET A 76 8.26 -3.85 2.27
C MET A 76 8.58 -2.70 3.21
N ASP A 77 9.86 -2.49 3.52
CA ASP A 77 10.30 -1.34 4.28
C ASP A 77 11.54 -0.66 3.71
N LYS A 78 11.63 0.64 3.96
CA LYS A 78 12.80 1.46 3.66
C LYS A 78 12.76 2.70 4.53
N GLY A 79 13.85 2.99 5.25
CA GLY A 79 14.09 4.30 5.87
C GLY A 79 12.95 4.89 6.70
N GLY A 80 12.28 4.09 7.54
CA GLY A 80 11.13 4.56 8.34
C GLY A 80 9.83 4.67 7.56
N TRP A 81 9.73 3.98 6.42
CA TRP A 81 8.47 3.78 5.69
C TRP A 81 8.19 2.29 5.54
N ASN A 82 6.91 1.96 5.59
CA ASN A 82 6.36 0.64 5.29
C ASN A 82 5.50 0.75 4.02
N ILE A 83 5.51 -0.29 3.18
CA ILE A 83 4.54 -0.47 2.09
C ILE A 83 3.87 -1.83 2.26
N LEU A 84 2.54 -1.84 2.14
CA LEU A 84 1.73 -3.03 1.89
C LEU A 84 1.22 -2.98 0.45
N ALA A 85 1.63 -3.97 -0.34
CA ALA A 85 1.25 -4.13 -1.74
C ALA A 85 0.33 -5.34 -1.89
N TRP A 86 -0.84 -5.12 -2.46
CA TRP A 86 -1.86 -6.14 -2.69
C TRP A 86 -2.18 -6.29 -4.17
N HIS A 87 -2.29 -7.54 -4.61
CA HIS A 87 -2.89 -7.95 -5.87
C HIS A 87 -3.90 -9.05 -5.56
N HIS A 88 -5.18 -8.79 -5.81
CA HIS A 88 -6.28 -9.73 -5.63
C HIS A 88 -7.08 -9.80 -6.93
N PRO A 89 -6.94 -10.86 -7.71
CA PRO A 89 -7.73 -11.01 -8.92
C PRO A 89 -9.21 -11.13 -8.58
N GLN A 90 -10.07 -10.45 -9.36
CA GLN A 90 -11.51 -10.34 -9.12
C GLN A 90 -11.87 -9.91 -7.69
N GLY A 91 -10.98 -9.17 -7.02
CA GLY A 91 -11.16 -8.75 -5.63
C GLY A 91 -12.15 -7.62 -5.42
N ARG A 92 -12.67 -7.02 -6.51
CA ARG A 92 -13.69 -5.96 -6.44
C ARG A 92 -15.08 -6.49 -6.74
N ALA A 93 -16.10 -5.78 -6.23
CA ALA A 93 -17.51 -6.14 -6.43
C ALA A 93 -17.96 -6.13 -7.91
N ASP A 94 -17.25 -5.43 -8.77
CA ASP A 94 -17.48 -5.38 -10.23
C ASP A 94 -16.73 -6.49 -10.99
N GLY A 95 -16.10 -7.44 -10.29
CA GLY A 95 -15.34 -8.54 -10.88
C GLY A 95 -13.96 -8.14 -11.41
N THR A 96 -13.51 -6.90 -11.17
CA THR A 96 -12.18 -6.45 -11.57
C THR A 96 -11.11 -6.76 -10.52
N ASP A 97 -9.87 -6.82 -10.97
CA ASP A 97 -8.73 -7.06 -10.09
C ASP A 97 -8.52 -5.88 -9.13
N TRP A 98 -8.34 -6.20 -7.85
CA TRP A 98 -7.95 -5.23 -6.86
C TRP A 98 -6.44 -5.21 -6.70
N ILE A 99 -5.84 -4.13 -7.18
CA ILE A 99 -4.43 -3.80 -6.95
C ILE A 99 -4.35 -2.53 -6.12
N SER A 100 -3.56 -2.56 -5.06
CA SER A 100 -3.38 -1.40 -4.18
C SER A 100 -2.02 -1.42 -3.52
N PHE A 101 -1.43 -0.23 -3.39
CA PHE A 101 -0.22 -0.01 -2.61
C PHE A 101 -0.58 0.97 -1.51
N ILE A 102 -0.32 0.61 -0.26
CA ILE A 102 -0.48 1.51 0.89
C ILE A 102 0.89 1.72 1.49
N ALA A 103 1.35 2.96 1.50
CA ALA A 103 2.57 3.35 2.19
C ALA A 103 2.22 4.07 3.48
N ASN A 104 2.88 3.69 4.56
CA ASN A 104 2.78 4.34 5.85
C ASN A 104 4.16 4.90 6.22
N ASP A 105 4.20 6.18 6.58
CA ASP A 105 5.35 6.78 7.24
C ASP A 105 5.38 6.27 8.69
N THR A 106 6.38 5.47 9.02
CA THR A 106 6.62 4.95 10.37
C THR A 106 7.74 5.71 11.05
N GLY A 107 8.10 6.89 10.56
CA GLY A 107 9.09 7.78 11.16
C GLY A 107 8.55 8.48 12.41
N PRO A 108 9.41 9.24 13.12
CA PRO A 108 9.09 9.82 14.42
C PRO A 108 7.86 10.74 14.42
N ALA A 109 7.57 11.39 13.29
CA ALA A 109 6.41 12.28 13.14
C ALA A 109 5.07 11.52 13.12
N CYS A 110 5.08 10.24 12.74
CA CYS A 110 3.90 9.41 12.56
C CYS A 110 3.83 8.25 13.57
N GLU A 111 4.94 7.91 14.21
CA GLU A 111 5.04 6.87 15.24
C GLU A 111 4.06 7.10 16.40
N LYS A 112 3.98 8.32 16.94
CA LYS A 112 3.06 8.64 18.04
C LYS A 112 1.58 8.45 17.64
N PRO A 113 1.09 9.05 16.54
CA PRO A 113 -0.26 8.77 16.03
C PRO A 113 -0.56 7.27 15.81
N PHE A 114 0.42 6.49 15.34
CA PHE A 114 0.25 5.05 15.16
C PHE A 114 0.11 4.31 16.49
N GLN A 115 0.91 4.68 17.50
CA GLN A 115 0.80 4.08 18.85
C GLN A 115 -0.52 4.44 19.54
N GLU A 116 -1.00 5.68 19.37
CA GLU A 116 -2.29 6.14 19.90
C GLU A 116 -3.45 5.34 19.27
N ASP A 117 -3.46 5.16 17.94
CA ASP A 117 -4.48 4.34 17.26
C ASP A 117 -4.44 2.86 17.71
N LEU A 118 -3.23 2.29 17.86
CA LEU A 118 -3.08 0.93 18.35
C LEU A 118 -3.63 0.77 19.78
N ALA A 119 -3.32 1.73 20.67
CA ALA A 119 -3.81 1.75 22.04
C ALA A 119 -5.35 1.83 22.08
N ASP A 120 -5.95 2.72 21.30
CA ASP A 120 -7.40 2.88 21.20
C ASP A 120 -8.10 1.61 20.70
N LYS A 121 -7.54 0.94 19.68
CA LYS A 121 -8.06 -0.32 19.15
C LYS A 121 -7.96 -1.48 20.14
N THR A 122 -6.95 -1.51 21.00
CA THR A 122 -6.86 -2.49 22.09
C THR A 122 -7.81 -2.19 23.25
N THR A 123 -8.16 -0.92 23.48
CA THR A 123 -9.03 -0.51 24.59
C THR A 123 -10.52 -0.73 24.26
N ASN A 124 -10.91 -0.60 22.98
CA ASN A 124 -12.27 -0.89 22.50
C ASN A 124 -12.58 -2.40 22.31
N LYS A 125 -11.71 -3.30 22.82
CA LYS A 125 -11.94 -4.75 22.87
C LYS A 125 -12.40 -5.26 24.25
N GLN A 126 -12.82 -4.37 25.15
CA GLN A 126 -13.37 -4.72 26.47
C GLN A 126 -14.87 -4.47 26.54
#